data_AF-A0A9E5YY52-F1
#
_entry.id   AF-A0A9E5YY52-F1
#
_cell.length_a   1.000
_cell.length_b   1.000
_cell.length_c   1.000
_cell.angle_alpha   90.00
_cell.angle_beta   90.00
_cell.angle_gamma   90.00
#
_symmetry.space_group_name_H-M   'P 1'
#
loop_
_entity.id
_entity.type
_entity.pdbx_description
1 polymer ?
#
loop_
_entity_poly.entity_id
_entity_poly.type
_entity_poly.pdbx_seq_one_letter_code
_entity_poly.pdbx_strand_id
1 'polypeptide(L)'
;MLKDIFKLNSRSKKLIAIMVIISIICILIAHFYYKNLNSTLDPRTAIIQELYKKYSKYVNDNDFVKVLTVLDSIENEYKKIEHYEQSYEVGVVYTNKSAVYLTMALYVTQDEDERTGFLNVSEEFLNKGIEYYTIWENKYKNLNKAELKDLVSSEFAGTTKQKIINRRIKDIKLALQEINRRYSVAYTNLGIVKRHQMKQIEAVECYERAIEYWENNYTAKSNLSVLLGGKPIKRSFLQKLFPPEKK
;
A
#
# COMPACT_ATOMS: atom_id res chain seq x y z
N MET A 1 -32.71 4.90 44.46
CA MET A 1 -32.59 5.98 43.46
C MET A 1 -32.32 5.49 42.03
N LEU A 2 -31.64 4.35 41.79
CA LEU A 2 -31.47 3.80 40.43
C LEU A 2 -32.68 3.07 39.82
N LYS A 3 -33.67 2.62 40.61
CA LYS A 3 -34.83 1.83 40.12
C LYS A 3 -35.82 2.65 39.28
N ASP A 4 -35.85 3.97 39.41
CA ASP A 4 -36.75 4.84 38.63
C ASP A 4 -36.11 5.38 37.33
N ILE A 5 -34.79 5.21 37.15
CA ILE A 5 -34.07 5.64 35.93
C ILE A 5 -34.46 4.81 34.70
N PHE A 6 -34.99 3.59 34.91
CA PHE A 6 -35.35 2.64 33.84
C PHE A 6 -36.86 2.31 33.76
N LYS A 7 -37.75 3.18 34.25
CA LYS A 7 -39.19 3.06 33.92
C LYS A 7 -39.43 3.50 32.47
N LEU A 8 -39.05 2.65 31.53
CA LEU A 8 -39.28 2.87 30.10
C LEU A 8 -40.78 2.77 29.81
N ASN A 9 -41.37 3.87 29.32
CA ASN A 9 -42.73 3.87 28.80
C ASN A 9 -42.83 2.95 27.56
N SER A 10 -44.02 2.44 27.25
CA SER A 10 -44.32 1.60 26.09
C SER A 10 -43.79 2.18 24.78
N ARG A 11 -43.83 3.51 24.61
CA ARG A 11 -43.23 4.22 23.45
C ARG A 11 -41.72 4.04 23.38
N SER A 12 -41.01 4.23 24.49
CA SER A 12 -39.56 4.04 24.58
C SER A 12 -39.16 2.58 24.37
N LYS A 13 -39.94 1.63 24.89
CA LYS A 13 -39.71 0.19 24.65
C LYS A 13 -39.87 -0.17 23.17
N LYS A 14 -40.88 0.37 22.48
CA LYS A 14 -41.07 0.20 21.03
C LYS A 14 -39.90 0.80 20.24
N LEU A 15 -39.45 2.00 20.61
CA LEU A 15 -38.30 2.65 19.96
C LEU A 15 -37.02 1.82 20.14
N ILE A 16 -36.73 1.34 21.35
CA ILE A 16 -35.58 0.46 21.62
C ILE A 16 -35.70 -0.83 20.80
N ALA A 17 -36.87 -1.45 20.75
CA ALA A 17 -37.08 -2.65 19.93
C ALA A 17 -36.81 -2.39 18.44
N ILE A 18 -37.28 -1.27 17.90
CA ILE A 18 -37.00 -0.85 16.52
C ILE A 18 -35.50 -0.64 16.31
N MET A 19 -34.82 0.06 17.23
CA MET A 19 -33.37 0.28 17.14
C MET A 19 -32.59 -1.03 17.17
N VAL A 20 -32.95 -1.96 18.04
CA VAL A 20 -32.34 -3.30 18.11
C VAL A 20 -32.55 -4.07 16.81
N ILE A 21 -33.77 -4.04 16.25
CA ILE A 21 -34.07 -4.69 14.96
C ILE A 21 -33.22 -4.07 13.84
N ILE A 22 -33.13 -2.74 13.77
CA ILE A 22 -32.29 -2.05 12.77
C ILE A 22 -30.82 -2.43 12.95
N SER A 23 -30.29 -2.44 14.18
CA SER A 23 -28.91 -2.85 14.44
C SER A 23 -28.66 -4.31 14.01
N ILE A 24 -29.57 -5.22 14.30
CA ILE A 24 -29.49 -6.63 13.86
C ILE A 24 -29.49 -6.71 12.33
N ILE A 25 -30.38 -5.97 11.66
CA ILE A 25 -30.44 -5.91 10.19
C ILE A 25 -29.11 -5.37 9.63
N CYS A 26 -28.57 -4.29 10.18
CA CYS A 26 -27.27 -3.75 9.77
C CYS A 26 -26.14 -4.77 9.94
N ILE A 27 -26.11 -5.51 11.05
CA ILE A 27 -25.12 -6.57 11.31
C ILE A 27 -25.29 -7.71 10.30
N LEU A 28 -26.52 -8.14 10.00
CA LEU A 28 -26.79 -9.19 9.03
C LEU A 28 -26.37 -8.77 7.62
N ILE A 29 -26.72 -7.54 7.20
CA ILE A 29 -26.29 -6.98 5.91
C ILE A 29 -24.77 -6.97 5.83
N ALA A 30 -24.09 -6.47 6.86
CA ALA A 30 -22.63 -6.46 6.92
C ALA A 30 -22.07 -7.89 6.85
N HIS A 31 -22.61 -8.84 7.62
CA HIS A 31 -22.18 -10.23 7.62
C HIS A 31 -22.27 -10.85 6.22
N PHE A 32 -23.41 -10.76 5.54
CA PHE A 32 -23.58 -11.30 4.19
C PHE A 32 -22.72 -10.58 3.16
N TYR A 33 -22.59 -9.25 3.27
CA TYR A 33 -21.73 -8.45 2.41
C TYR A 33 -20.26 -8.89 2.52
N TYR A 34 -19.70 -8.95 3.73
CA TYR A 34 -18.30 -9.34 3.96
C TYR A 34 -18.08 -10.82 3.66
N LYS A 35 -19.03 -11.70 3.96
CA LYS A 35 -18.96 -13.12 3.55
C LYS A 35 -18.86 -13.24 2.03
N ASN A 36 -19.68 -12.49 1.29
CA ASN A 36 -19.63 -12.49 -0.17
C ASN A 36 -18.32 -11.89 -0.67
N LEU A 37 -17.88 -10.74 -0.13
CA LEU A 37 -16.62 -10.10 -0.49
C LEU A 37 -15.41 -11.00 -0.27
N ASN A 38 -15.30 -11.61 0.91
CA ASN A 38 -14.22 -12.54 1.25
C ASN A 38 -14.22 -13.76 0.33
N SER A 39 -15.39 -14.18 -0.13
CA SER A 39 -15.49 -15.29 -1.08
C SER A 39 -14.96 -14.97 -2.48
N THR A 40 -14.69 -13.69 -2.80
CA THR A 40 -14.06 -13.24 -4.05
C THR A 40 -12.54 -13.16 -3.97
N LEU A 41 -11.96 -13.27 -2.77
CA LEU A 41 -10.51 -13.29 -2.60
C LEU A 41 -9.92 -14.60 -3.12
N ASP A 42 -8.73 -14.52 -3.68
CA ASP A 42 -7.96 -15.70 -4.07
C ASP A 42 -7.52 -16.47 -2.81
N PRO A 43 -8.01 -17.71 -2.59
CA PRO A 43 -7.70 -18.46 -1.38
C PRO A 43 -6.21 -18.77 -1.24
N ARG A 44 -5.44 -18.80 -2.35
CA ARG A 44 -3.99 -19.01 -2.32
C ARG A 44 -3.27 -17.89 -1.56
N THR A 45 -3.86 -16.70 -1.51
CA THR A 45 -3.32 -15.53 -0.82
C THR A 45 -3.73 -15.42 0.65
N ALA A 46 -4.48 -16.39 1.20
CA ALA A 46 -5.02 -16.31 2.56
C ALA A 46 -3.93 -16.18 3.64
N ILE A 47 -2.82 -16.93 3.49
CA ILE A 47 -1.67 -16.84 4.41
C ILE A 47 -1.07 -15.43 4.43
N ILE A 48 -1.00 -14.77 3.28
CA ILE A 48 -0.46 -13.41 3.14
C ILE A 48 -1.35 -12.39 3.86
N GLN A 49 -2.67 -12.57 3.84
CA GLN A 49 -3.59 -11.69 4.58
C GLN A 49 -3.36 -11.76 6.08
N GLU A 50 -3.10 -12.96 6.64
CA GLU A 50 -2.75 -13.11 8.04
C GLU A 50 -1.39 -12.49 8.38
N LEU A 51 -0.42 -12.58 7.47
CA LEU A 51 0.87 -11.91 7.63
C LEU A 51 0.73 -10.37 7.62
N TYR A 52 -0.11 -9.79 6.75
CA TYR A 52 -0.36 -8.35 6.76
C TYR A 52 -1.04 -7.83 8.05
N LYS A 53 -1.83 -8.67 8.73
CA LYS A 53 -2.36 -8.33 10.07
C LYS A 53 -1.24 -8.24 11.10
N LYS A 54 -0.28 -9.19 11.08
CA LYS A 54 0.91 -9.15 11.96
C LYS A 54 1.79 -7.94 11.64
N TYR A 55 2.03 -7.67 10.35
CA TYR A 55 2.76 -6.49 9.89
C TYR A 55 2.16 -5.21 10.50
N SER A 56 0.84 -5.03 10.38
CA SER A 56 0.16 -3.83 10.90
C SER A 56 0.35 -3.68 12.42
N LYS A 57 0.32 -4.79 13.16
CA LYS A 57 0.61 -4.77 14.61
C LYS A 57 2.05 -4.33 14.88
N TYR A 58 3.04 -4.93 14.21
CA TYR A 58 4.45 -4.63 14.47
C TYR A 58 4.87 -3.22 14.05
N VAL A 59 4.25 -2.66 12.99
CA VAL A 59 4.43 -1.25 12.64
C VAL A 59 3.94 -0.33 13.76
N ASN A 60 2.78 -0.62 14.35
CA ASN A 60 2.25 0.18 15.47
C ASN A 60 3.13 0.08 16.72
N ASP A 61 3.75 -1.08 16.94
CA ASP A 61 4.65 -1.32 18.07
C ASP A 61 6.08 -0.75 17.81
N ASN A 62 6.35 -0.19 16.62
CA ASN A 62 7.67 0.25 16.15
C ASN A 62 8.76 -0.84 16.20
N ASP A 63 8.38 -2.11 16.06
CA ASP A 63 9.31 -3.24 16.08
C ASP A 63 9.85 -3.53 14.66
N PHE A 64 10.86 -2.76 14.25
CA PHE A 64 11.39 -2.81 12.88
C PHE A 64 11.91 -4.19 12.48
N VAL A 65 12.52 -4.94 13.41
CA VAL A 65 13.01 -6.30 13.14
C VAL A 65 11.86 -7.22 12.79
N LYS A 66 10.79 -7.24 13.60
CA LYS A 66 9.62 -8.07 13.29
C LYS A 66 8.88 -7.60 12.04
N VAL A 67 8.86 -6.30 11.76
CA VAL A 67 8.31 -5.76 10.51
C VAL A 67 9.06 -6.36 9.31
N LEU A 68 10.39 -6.31 9.31
CA LEU A 68 11.22 -6.86 8.24
C LEU A 68 11.02 -8.38 8.08
N THR A 69 11.03 -9.13 9.19
CA THR A 69 10.80 -10.59 9.15
C THR A 69 9.44 -10.95 8.56
N VAL A 70 8.39 -10.20 8.87
CA VAL A 70 7.07 -10.42 8.27
C VAL A 70 7.06 -10.04 6.79
N LEU A 71 7.72 -8.96 6.39
CA LEU A 71 7.84 -8.59 4.98
C LEU A 71 8.63 -9.63 4.17
N ASP A 72 9.67 -10.25 4.74
CA ASP A 72 10.38 -11.39 4.15
C ASP A 72 9.45 -12.58 3.95
N SER A 73 8.62 -12.87 4.96
CA SER A 73 7.63 -13.94 4.87
C SER A 73 6.59 -13.65 3.78
N ILE A 74 6.08 -12.42 3.70
CA ILE A 74 5.10 -12.01 2.69
C ILE A 74 5.70 -12.13 1.27
N GLU A 75 6.92 -11.64 1.07
CA GLU A 75 7.63 -11.78 -0.20
C GLU A 75 7.75 -13.25 -0.62
N ASN A 76 8.21 -14.10 0.30
CA ASN A 76 8.39 -15.52 0.04
C ASN A 76 7.08 -16.23 -0.29
N GLU A 77 5.98 -15.87 0.38
CA GLU A 77 4.67 -16.45 0.06
C GLU A 77 4.15 -15.98 -1.30
N TYR A 78 4.30 -14.70 -1.68
CA TYR A 78 3.93 -14.25 -3.02
C TYR A 78 4.74 -14.95 -4.11
N LYS A 79 6.05 -15.16 -3.90
CA LYS A 79 6.96 -15.83 -4.85
C LYS A 79 6.64 -17.32 -5.07
N LYS A 80 5.80 -17.94 -4.24
CA LYS A 80 5.37 -19.34 -4.38
C LYS A 80 4.05 -19.48 -5.15
N ILE A 81 3.30 -18.39 -5.33
CA ILE A 81 1.95 -18.45 -5.88
C ILE A 81 1.98 -18.01 -7.34
N GLU A 82 1.60 -18.94 -8.21
CA GLU A 82 1.49 -18.70 -9.65
C GLU A 82 0.72 -17.42 -9.99
N HIS A 83 1.35 -16.57 -10.82
CA HIS A 83 0.87 -15.25 -11.27
C HIS A 83 0.95 -14.13 -10.22
N TYR A 84 1.56 -14.39 -9.06
CA TYR A 84 1.87 -13.37 -8.05
C TYR A 84 3.36 -13.11 -7.86
N GLU A 85 4.25 -13.93 -8.43
CA GLU A 85 5.69 -13.87 -8.18
C GLU A 85 6.34 -12.58 -8.65
N GLN A 86 5.80 -12.02 -9.73
CA GLN A 86 6.22 -10.75 -10.34
C GLN A 86 5.10 -9.69 -10.24
N SER A 87 4.31 -9.76 -9.16
CA SER A 87 3.15 -8.89 -9.02
C SER A 87 3.49 -7.51 -8.47
N TYR A 88 2.59 -6.56 -8.72
CA TYR A 88 2.62 -5.22 -8.13
C TYR A 88 2.75 -5.27 -6.60
N GLU A 89 2.10 -6.24 -5.95
CA GLU A 89 2.15 -6.43 -4.50
C GLU A 89 3.56 -6.75 -3.99
N VAL A 90 4.36 -7.51 -4.76
CA VAL A 90 5.77 -7.77 -4.40
C VAL A 90 6.60 -6.49 -4.51
N GLY A 91 6.35 -5.65 -5.53
CA GLY A 91 6.96 -4.32 -5.62
C GLY A 91 6.65 -3.46 -4.40
N VAL A 92 5.40 -3.49 -3.91
CA VAL A 92 5.00 -2.80 -2.68
C VAL A 92 5.78 -3.32 -1.46
N VAL A 93 5.95 -4.64 -1.33
CA VAL A 93 6.73 -5.25 -0.23
C VAL A 93 8.15 -4.72 -0.20
N TYR A 94 8.84 -4.66 -1.35
CA TYR A 94 10.20 -4.10 -1.41
C TYR A 94 10.23 -2.62 -1.02
N THR A 95 9.32 -1.79 -1.54
CA THR A 95 9.28 -0.37 -1.15
C THR A 95 8.97 -0.16 0.34
N ASN A 96 8.20 -1.06 0.96
CA ASN A 96 7.98 -1.05 2.41
C ASN A 96 9.24 -1.44 3.18
N LYS A 97 9.99 -2.46 2.73
CA LYS A 97 11.29 -2.82 3.33
C LYS A 97 12.25 -1.63 3.29
N SER A 98 12.37 -0.98 2.14
CA SER A 98 13.16 0.25 2.00
C SER A 98 12.72 1.32 3.02
N ALA A 99 11.42 1.58 3.16
CA ALA A 99 10.94 2.58 4.12
C ALA A 99 11.36 2.28 5.56
N VAL A 100 11.41 1.00 5.95
CA VAL A 100 11.90 0.58 7.27
C VAL A 100 13.40 0.86 7.41
N TYR A 101 14.22 0.42 6.44
CA TYR A 101 15.67 0.68 6.46
C TYR A 101 16.00 2.17 6.44
N LEU A 102 15.30 2.95 5.61
CA LEU A 102 15.46 4.40 5.57
C LEU A 102 15.09 5.05 6.91
N THR A 103 14.03 4.57 7.57
CA THR A 103 13.67 5.04 8.92
C THR A 103 14.76 4.73 9.93
N MET A 104 15.31 3.51 9.89
CA MET A 104 16.41 3.13 10.78
C MET A 104 17.67 3.98 10.55
N ALA A 105 18.03 4.22 9.29
CA ALA A 105 19.17 5.06 8.91
C ALA A 105 19.04 6.52 9.38
N LEU A 106 17.84 7.09 9.27
CA LEU A 106 17.61 8.51 9.54
C LEU A 106 17.32 8.82 11.01
N TYR A 107 16.73 7.88 11.75
CA TYR A 107 16.14 8.18 13.05
C TYR A 107 16.50 7.21 14.17
N VAL A 108 17.04 6.03 13.88
CA VAL A 108 17.29 5.00 14.90
C VAL A 108 18.77 4.88 15.21
N THR A 109 19.60 4.63 14.19
CA THR A 109 21.04 4.45 14.42
C THR A 109 21.79 5.78 14.53
N GLN A 110 22.75 5.80 15.46
CA GLN A 110 23.74 6.88 15.59
C GLN A 110 25.09 6.49 14.99
N ASP A 111 25.27 5.21 14.66
CA ASP A 111 26.48 4.67 14.06
C ASP A 111 26.51 4.95 12.55
N GLU A 112 27.63 5.46 12.06
CA GLU A 112 27.75 5.92 10.66
C GLU A 112 27.89 4.74 9.68
N ASP A 113 28.54 3.66 10.09
CA ASP A 113 28.70 2.45 9.28
C ASP A 113 27.35 1.73 9.14
N GLU A 114 26.60 1.57 10.24
CA GLU A 114 25.22 1.06 10.21
C GLU A 114 24.31 1.92 9.35
N ARG A 115 24.37 3.25 9.51
CA ARG A 115 23.59 4.19 8.68
C ARG A 115 23.88 3.97 7.20
N THR A 116 25.15 3.87 6.84
CA THR A 116 25.58 3.62 5.45
C THR A 116 25.05 2.28 4.95
N GLY A 117 25.16 1.22 5.76
CA GLY A 117 24.59 -0.09 5.46
C GLY A 117 23.09 -0.04 5.18
N PHE A 118 22.31 0.61 6.05
CA PHE A 118 20.87 0.76 5.87
C PHE A 118 20.49 1.58 4.64
N LEU A 119 21.23 2.65 4.31
CA LEU A 119 21.01 3.43 3.10
C LEU A 119 21.22 2.59 1.83
N ASN A 120 22.30 1.78 1.80
CA ASN A 120 22.60 0.91 0.66
C ASN A 120 21.54 -0.18 0.47
N VAL A 121 21.11 -0.81 1.57
CA VAL A 121 20.03 -1.81 1.53
C VAL A 121 18.69 -1.18 1.11
N SER A 122 18.40 0.04 1.58
CA SER A 122 17.22 0.79 1.14
C SER A 122 17.26 1.09 -0.36
N GLU A 123 18.42 1.49 -0.90
CA GLU A 123 18.60 1.70 -2.34
C GLU A 123 18.29 0.44 -3.15
N GLU A 124 18.85 -0.70 -2.75
CA GLU A 124 18.61 -1.99 -3.43
C GLU A 124 17.12 -2.35 -3.46
N PHE A 125 16.42 -2.19 -2.34
CA PHE A 125 15.00 -2.46 -2.27
C PHE A 125 14.15 -1.49 -3.09
N LEU A 126 14.53 -0.22 -3.21
CA LEU A 126 13.84 0.73 -4.07
C LEU A 126 13.99 0.35 -5.54
N ASN A 127 15.21 0.00 -5.96
CA ASN A 127 15.48 -0.43 -7.33
C ASN A 127 14.67 -1.69 -7.68
N LYS A 128 14.64 -2.70 -6.79
CA LYS A 128 13.77 -3.88 -6.94
C LYS A 128 12.29 -3.52 -7.01
N GLY A 129 11.81 -2.63 -6.12
CA GLY A 129 10.42 -2.18 -6.15
C GLY A 129 10.03 -1.53 -7.48
N ILE A 130 10.90 -0.65 -8.00
CA ILE A 130 10.74 0.01 -9.30
C ILE A 130 10.73 -1.01 -10.44
N GLU A 131 11.65 -1.98 -10.44
CA GLU A 131 11.70 -3.07 -11.43
C GLU A 131 10.37 -3.84 -11.49
N TYR A 132 9.82 -4.21 -10.34
CA TYR A 132 8.53 -4.91 -10.25
C TYR A 132 7.36 -4.06 -10.76
N TYR A 133 7.36 -2.75 -10.48
CA TYR A 133 6.38 -1.86 -11.08
C TYR A 133 6.52 -1.80 -12.60
N THR A 134 7.75 -1.81 -13.13
CA THR A 134 7.99 -1.81 -14.58
C THR A 134 7.54 -3.10 -15.25
N ILE A 135 7.85 -4.26 -14.66
CA ILE A 135 7.35 -5.55 -15.14
C ILE A 135 5.82 -5.56 -15.18
N TRP A 136 5.19 -5.12 -14.09
CA TRP A 136 3.73 -5.07 -13.98
C TRP A 136 3.09 -4.13 -15.00
N GLU A 137 3.64 -2.93 -15.14
CA GLU A 137 3.19 -1.94 -16.10
C GLU A 137 3.29 -2.46 -17.53
N ASN A 138 4.45 -2.99 -17.91
CA ASN A 138 4.70 -3.53 -19.25
C ASN A 138 3.75 -4.68 -19.59
N LYS A 139 3.42 -5.53 -18.60
CA LYS A 139 2.53 -6.66 -18.80
C LYS A 139 1.08 -6.25 -19.08
N TYR A 140 0.57 -5.21 -18.42
CA TYR A 140 -0.87 -4.94 -18.40
C TYR A 140 -1.31 -3.59 -19.00
N LYS A 141 -0.43 -2.58 -19.09
CA LYS A 141 -0.82 -1.20 -19.44
C LYS A 141 -1.46 -1.04 -20.82
N ASN A 142 -0.99 -1.82 -21.80
CA ASN A 142 -1.44 -1.72 -23.19
C ASN A 142 -2.61 -2.66 -23.51
N LEU A 143 -3.08 -3.47 -22.54
CA LEU A 143 -4.18 -4.39 -22.76
C LEU A 143 -5.53 -3.68 -22.69
N ASN A 144 -6.39 -3.92 -23.68
CA ASN A 144 -7.77 -3.52 -23.61
C ASN A 144 -8.57 -4.42 -22.64
N LYS A 145 -9.84 -4.08 -22.40
CA LYS A 145 -10.70 -4.81 -21.43
C LYS A 145 -10.89 -6.29 -21.79
N ALA A 146 -10.99 -6.63 -23.07
CA ALA A 146 -11.17 -8.00 -23.53
C ALA A 146 -9.86 -8.78 -23.39
N GLU A 147 -8.75 -8.23 -23.90
CA GLU A 147 -7.42 -8.84 -23.82
C GLU A 147 -7.00 -9.11 -22.36
N LEU A 148 -7.22 -8.15 -21.45
CA LEU A 148 -6.94 -8.34 -20.04
C LEU A 148 -7.79 -9.46 -19.43
N LYS A 149 -9.08 -9.52 -19.81
CA LYS A 149 -9.98 -10.57 -19.31
C LYS A 149 -9.53 -11.94 -19.81
N ASP A 150 -9.18 -12.05 -21.09
CA ASP A 150 -8.79 -13.31 -21.71
C ASP A 150 -7.45 -13.79 -21.14
N LEU A 151 -6.47 -12.90 -21.00
CA LEU A 151 -5.18 -13.20 -20.35
C LEU A 151 -5.38 -13.72 -18.93
N VAL A 152 -6.09 -12.98 -18.08
CA VAL A 152 -6.26 -13.38 -16.66
C VAL A 152 -7.15 -14.63 -16.54
N SER A 153 -8.13 -14.82 -17.44
CA SER A 153 -8.94 -16.04 -17.43
C SER A 153 -8.13 -17.27 -17.83
N SER A 154 -7.18 -17.10 -18.76
CA SER A 154 -6.24 -18.15 -19.17
C SER A 154 -5.25 -18.49 -18.05
N GLU A 155 -4.63 -17.48 -17.43
CA GLU A 155 -3.72 -17.66 -16.29
C GLU A 155 -4.40 -18.40 -15.13
N PHE A 156 -5.64 -18.03 -14.80
CA PHE A 156 -6.35 -18.60 -13.64
C PHE A 156 -7.24 -19.79 -14.01
N ALA A 157 -7.06 -20.40 -15.19
CA ALA A 157 -7.86 -21.52 -15.66
C ALA A 157 -7.68 -22.76 -14.75
N GLY A 158 -8.78 -23.47 -14.46
CA GLY A 158 -8.75 -24.72 -13.70
C GLY A 158 -8.67 -24.60 -12.17
N THR A 159 -8.05 -23.55 -11.61
CA THR A 159 -7.83 -23.44 -10.15
C THR A 159 -8.82 -22.53 -9.43
N THR A 160 -9.58 -21.70 -10.15
CA THR A 160 -10.20 -20.52 -9.53
C THR A 160 -11.62 -20.20 -10.04
N LYS A 161 -12.56 -19.89 -9.13
CA LYS A 161 -13.95 -19.48 -9.48
C LYS A 161 -13.97 -18.15 -10.25
N GLN A 162 -14.89 -17.96 -11.21
CA GLN A 162 -15.03 -16.74 -12.02
C GLN A 162 -15.06 -15.43 -11.20
N LYS A 163 -15.66 -15.45 -10.01
CA LYS A 163 -15.69 -14.29 -9.11
C LYS A 163 -14.32 -13.82 -8.64
N ILE A 164 -13.35 -14.74 -8.50
CA ILE A 164 -11.97 -14.43 -8.12
C ILE A 164 -11.21 -13.89 -9.34
N ILE A 165 -11.42 -14.46 -10.53
CA ILE A 165 -10.87 -13.92 -11.79
C ILE A 165 -11.31 -12.45 -11.96
N ASN A 166 -12.62 -12.20 -11.81
CA ASN A 166 -13.18 -10.85 -11.87
C ASN A 166 -12.57 -9.93 -10.79
N ARG A 167 -12.32 -10.46 -9.59
CA ARG A 167 -11.66 -9.72 -8.51
C ARG A 167 -10.22 -9.38 -8.88
N ARG A 168 -9.45 -10.34 -9.40
CA ARG A 168 -8.06 -10.12 -9.82
C ARG A 168 -7.96 -9.08 -10.93
N ILE A 169 -8.85 -9.11 -11.92
CA ILE A 169 -8.94 -8.08 -12.97
C ILE A 169 -9.17 -6.70 -12.36
N LYS A 170 -10.06 -6.59 -11.34
CA LYS A 170 -10.29 -5.33 -10.63
C LYS A 170 -9.03 -4.87 -9.89
N ASP A 171 -8.35 -5.77 -9.18
CA ASP A 171 -7.14 -5.46 -8.43
C ASP A 171 -6.00 -5.02 -9.38
N ILE A 172 -5.86 -5.65 -10.56
CA ILE A 172 -4.90 -5.23 -11.59
C ILE A 172 -5.16 -3.80 -12.08
N LYS A 173 -6.43 -3.47 -12.36
CA LYS A 173 -6.81 -2.11 -12.79
C LYS A 173 -6.53 -1.08 -11.70
N LEU A 174 -6.83 -1.40 -10.45
CA LEU A 174 -6.51 -0.53 -9.32
C LEU A 174 -4.99 -0.34 -9.17
N ALA A 175 -4.20 -1.40 -9.35
CA ALA A 175 -2.75 -1.32 -9.31
C ALA A 175 -2.21 -0.39 -10.41
N LEU A 176 -2.71 -0.51 -11.65
CA LEU A 176 -2.31 0.34 -12.77
C LEU A 176 -2.67 1.83 -12.56
N GLN A 177 -3.82 2.12 -11.93
CA GLN A 177 -4.18 3.49 -11.56
C GLN A 177 -3.20 4.07 -10.51
N GLU A 178 -2.77 3.24 -9.55
CA GLU A 178 -1.90 3.70 -8.46
C GLU A 178 -0.40 3.70 -8.83
N ILE A 179 -0.02 3.08 -9.95
CA ILE A 179 1.39 2.74 -10.22
C ILE A 179 2.29 3.96 -10.40
N ASN A 180 1.81 5.01 -11.05
CA ASN A 180 2.53 6.27 -11.19
C ASN A 180 2.82 6.91 -9.83
N ARG A 181 1.84 6.88 -8.92
CA ARG A 181 2.06 7.35 -7.55
C ARG A 181 3.09 6.49 -6.81
N ARG A 182 3.11 5.18 -7.06
CA ARG A 182 4.11 4.28 -6.47
C ARG A 182 5.52 4.55 -6.98
N TYR A 183 5.69 4.74 -8.29
CA TYR A 183 6.97 5.19 -8.85
C TYR A 183 7.39 6.52 -8.23
N SER A 184 6.48 7.49 -8.16
CA SER A 184 6.77 8.80 -7.58
C SER A 184 7.28 8.70 -6.13
N VAL A 185 6.63 7.88 -5.30
CA VAL A 185 7.07 7.64 -3.91
C VAL A 185 8.42 6.92 -3.88
N ALA A 186 8.62 5.90 -4.71
CA ALA A 186 9.89 5.16 -4.76
C ALA A 186 11.07 6.07 -5.17
N TYR A 187 10.92 6.85 -6.23
CA TYR A 187 11.93 7.83 -6.66
C TYR A 187 12.14 8.95 -5.63
N THR A 188 11.10 9.36 -4.88
CA THR A 188 11.28 10.30 -3.76
C THR A 188 12.19 9.71 -2.68
N ASN A 189 11.92 8.47 -2.27
CA ASN A 189 12.73 7.79 -1.26
C ASN A 189 14.16 7.54 -1.78
N LEU A 190 14.31 7.22 -3.07
CA LEU A 190 15.62 7.04 -3.69
C LEU A 190 16.40 8.35 -3.67
N GLY A 191 15.77 9.48 -3.98
CA GLY A 191 16.39 10.80 -3.87
C GLY A 191 16.81 11.15 -2.43
N ILE A 192 16.05 10.71 -1.42
CA ILE A 192 16.46 10.86 -0.01
C ILE A 192 17.72 10.04 0.26
N VAL A 193 17.74 8.77 -0.16
CA VAL A 193 18.91 7.89 -0.02
C VAL A 193 20.15 8.53 -0.68
N LYS A 194 20.03 8.95 -1.95
CA LYS A 194 21.12 9.59 -2.70
C LYS A 194 21.64 10.85 -2.03
N ARG A 195 20.74 11.69 -1.50
CA ARG A 195 21.13 12.89 -0.75
C ARG A 195 21.96 12.54 0.48
N HIS A 196 21.55 11.52 1.23
CA HIS A 196 22.28 11.08 2.43
C HIS A 196 23.57 10.32 2.12
N GLN A 197 23.71 9.76 0.91
CA GLN A 197 24.97 9.24 0.37
C GLN A 197 25.86 10.34 -0.26
N MET A 198 25.54 11.63 -0.10
CA MET A 198 26.25 12.77 -0.70
C MET A 198 26.24 12.81 -2.24
N LYS A 199 25.36 12.03 -2.88
CA LYS A 199 25.15 11.97 -4.33
C LYS A 199 24.07 12.97 -4.76
N GLN A 200 24.40 14.25 -4.70
CA GLN A 200 23.44 15.35 -4.87
C GLN A 200 22.82 15.40 -6.27
N ILE A 201 23.61 15.16 -7.31
CA ILE A 201 23.13 15.15 -8.71
C ILE A 201 22.11 14.02 -8.91
N GLU A 202 22.44 12.79 -8.50
CA GLU A 202 21.51 11.64 -8.55
C GLU A 202 20.24 11.90 -7.71
N ALA A 203 20.36 12.62 -6.59
CA ALA A 203 19.20 12.98 -5.78
C ALA A 203 18.25 13.96 -6.51
N VAL A 204 18.79 14.95 -7.23
CA VAL A 204 18.02 15.86 -8.08
C VAL A 204 17.26 15.08 -9.15
N GLU A 205 17.96 14.22 -9.90
CA GLU A 205 17.36 13.38 -10.96
C GLU A 205 16.22 12.52 -10.40
N CYS A 206 16.42 11.91 -9.22
CA CYS A 206 15.38 11.12 -8.56
C CYS A 206 14.15 11.97 -8.21
N TYR A 207 14.32 13.17 -7.66
CA TYR A 207 13.19 14.02 -7.33
C TYR A 207 12.46 14.54 -8.58
N GLU A 208 13.18 14.84 -9.66
CA GLU A 208 12.59 15.22 -10.94
C GLU A 208 11.74 14.09 -11.50
N ARG A 209 12.28 12.87 -11.59
CA ARG A 209 11.52 11.68 -11.99
C ARG A 209 10.30 11.44 -11.10
N ALA A 210 10.43 11.62 -9.78
CA ALA A 210 9.30 11.50 -8.88
C ALA A 210 8.15 12.48 -9.24
N ILE A 211 8.48 13.70 -9.62
CA ILE A 211 7.52 14.74 -10.02
C ILE A 211 6.92 14.44 -11.40
N GLU A 212 7.71 13.90 -12.34
CA GLU A 212 7.21 13.45 -13.65
C GLU A 212 6.14 12.37 -13.52
N TYR A 213 6.37 11.37 -12.65
CA TYR A 213 5.38 10.33 -12.39
C TYR A 213 4.14 10.86 -11.66
N TRP A 214 4.31 11.81 -10.74
CA TRP A 214 3.18 12.39 -10.01
C TRP A 214 3.47 13.83 -9.58
N GLU A 215 2.93 14.78 -10.33
CA GLU A 215 3.11 16.22 -10.10
C GLU A 215 2.67 16.66 -8.69
N ASN A 216 1.76 15.94 -8.05
CA ASN A 216 1.24 16.27 -6.71
C ASN A 216 2.06 15.65 -5.58
N ASN A 217 3.27 15.17 -5.86
CA ASN A 217 4.24 14.78 -4.85
C ASN A 217 4.95 15.99 -4.25
N TYR A 218 4.30 16.62 -3.25
CA TYR A 218 4.86 17.76 -2.52
C TYR A 218 6.13 17.42 -1.73
N THR A 219 6.32 16.16 -1.34
CA THR A 219 7.54 15.73 -0.66
C THR A 219 8.74 15.81 -1.60
N ALA A 220 8.60 15.26 -2.82
CA ALA A 220 9.64 15.38 -3.86
C ALA A 220 9.92 16.85 -4.21
N LYS A 221 8.87 17.65 -4.44
CA LYS A 221 9.00 19.09 -4.73
C LYS A 221 9.73 19.84 -3.62
N SER A 222 9.36 19.59 -2.36
CA SER A 222 9.99 20.23 -1.21
C SER A 222 11.45 19.79 -1.05
N ASN A 223 11.75 18.51 -1.22
CA ASN A 223 13.12 18.01 -1.11
C ASN A 223 14.01 18.56 -2.22
N LEU A 224 13.52 18.60 -3.46
CA LEU A 224 14.21 19.21 -4.59
C LEU A 224 14.47 20.69 -4.35
N SER A 225 13.45 21.44 -3.91
CA SER A 225 13.62 22.87 -3.65
C SER A 225 14.66 23.13 -2.57
N VAL A 226 14.62 22.41 -1.45
CA VAL A 226 15.62 22.55 -0.38
C VAL A 226 17.02 22.15 -0.84
N LEU A 227 17.15 21.07 -1.61
CA LEU A 227 18.43 20.62 -2.16
C LEU A 227 19.07 21.67 -3.08
N LEU A 228 18.25 22.44 -3.80
CA LEU A 228 18.69 23.54 -4.67
C LEU A 228 18.80 24.90 -3.95
N GLY A 229 18.75 24.94 -2.61
CA GLY A 229 18.89 26.17 -1.81
C GLY A 229 17.60 27.01 -1.67
N GLY A 230 16.46 26.46 -2.09
CA GLY A 230 15.14 27.06 -1.96
C GLY A 230 14.43 26.79 -0.62
N LYS A 231 13.18 27.22 -0.51
CA LYS A 231 12.34 27.03 0.69
C LYS A 231 11.50 25.74 0.59
N PRO A 232 11.21 25.05 1.71
CA PRO A 232 10.31 23.90 1.71
C PRO A 232 8.94 24.23 1.11
N ILE A 233 8.46 23.38 0.21
CA ILE A 233 7.16 23.54 -0.45
C ILE A 233 6.12 22.76 0.36
N LYS A 234 5.01 23.41 0.71
CA LYS A 234 3.92 22.81 1.49
C LYS A 234 2.62 22.81 0.70
N ARG A 235 1.79 21.80 0.92
CA ARG A 235 0.40 21.81 0.46
C ARG A 235 -0.35 22.98 1.08
N SER A 236 -1.16 23.66 0.27
CA SER A 236 -2.10 24.66 0.78
C SER A 236 -3.14 24.00 1.69
N PHE A 237 -3.81 24.80 2.53
CA PHE A 237 -4.89 24.29 3.39
C PHE A 237 -5.99 23.59 2.57
N LEU A 238 -6.39 24.19 1.45
CA LEU A 238 -7.39 23.61 0.55
C LEU A 238 -6.92 22.28 -0.04
N GLN A 239 -5.65 22.15 -0.44
CA GLN A 239 -5.11 20.88 -0.95
C GLN A 239 -4.99 19.79 0.13
N LYS A 240 -4.92 20.17 1.41
CA LYS A 240 -4.97 19.21 2.52
C LYS A 240 -6.39 18.71 2.77
N LEU A 241 -7.39 19.59 2.69
CA LEU A 241 -8.80 19.24 2.83
C LEU A 241 -9.36 18.48 1.62
N PHE A 242 -8.91 18.87 0.43
CA PHE A 242 -9.35 18.33 -0.85
C PHE A 242 -8.11 17.87 -1.63
N PRO A 243 -7.48 16.76 -1.22
CA PRO A 243 -6.39 16.18 -1.99
C PRO A 243 -6.91 15.81 -3.39
N PRO A 244 -6.12 16.04 -4.46
CA PRO A 244 -6.52 15.70 -5.81
C PRO A 244 -6.88 14.22 -5.90
N GLU A 245 -7.92 13.91 -6.69
CA GLU A 245 -8.35 12.54 -6.90
C GLU A 245 -7.22 11.67 -7.44
N LYS A 246 -7.30 10.39 -7.10
CA LYS A 246 -6.42 9.35 -7.65
C LYS A 246 -6.73 9.22 -9.14
N LYS A 247 -5.95 9.87 -9.99
CA LYS A 247 -5.99 9.63 -11.44
C LYS A 247 -5.41 8.27 -11.75
#